data_AF-A0A7J3CJ02-F1
#
_entry.id   AF-A0A7J3CJ02-F1
#
_cell.length_a   1.000
_cell.length_b   1.000
_cell.length_c   1.000
_cell.angle_alpha   90.00
_cell.angle_beta   90.00
_cell.angle_gamma   90.00
#
_symmetry.space_group_name_H-M   'P 1'
#
loop_
_entity.id
_entity.type
_entity.pdbx_description
1 polymer ?
#
loop_
_entity_poly.entity_id
_entity_poly.type
_entity_poly.pdbx_seq_one_letter_code
_entity_poly.pdbx_strand_id
1 'polypeptide(L)'
;MAKHTAKITLILLAMFIATQLIGLTVINFYLKDNIKIPYGFDEENLPVEKDFSFYLKFLVSFVVSLGIAIVLVLLLMKIQSVWFIRGWFFVVISLALGITLTAITTKLNLIYPSLFALVLGIFLAFIKVFRRNIIVHNITELLIYPGIAVIFVAMFNLTTIMILLFLISAYDIWAVWHTGIMQKMAKFQINTLGIFSGFFLPYASKETKEKIKLLKLKYKDKEIPESIVKRKKLKISLAILGGGDVIFLIIAAGVFLKTFHSLYASLTIVLF
;
A
#
# COMPACT_ATOMS: atom_id res chain seq x y z
N MET A 1 0.53 27.05 -6.97
CA MET A 1 1.63 26.62 -7.89
C MET A 1 1.83 25.12 -7.71
N ALA A 2 1.50 24.28 -8.70
CA ALA A 2 1.66 22.83 -8.56
C ALA A 2 3.15 22.48 -8.40
N LYS A 3 3.52 21.83 -7.28
CA LYS A 3 4.91 21.38 -7.02
C LYS A 3 5.36 20.29 -8.02
N HIS A 4 4.42 19.66 -8.70
CA HIS A 4 4.63 18.58 -9.66
C HIS A 4 4.15 18.97 -11.06
N THR A 5 4.81 18.45 -12.10
CA THR A 5 4.35 18.63 -13.48
C THR A 5 3.05 17.84 -13.71
N ALA A 6 2.10 18.37 -14.49
CA ALA A 6 0.81 17.73 -14.77
C ALA A 6 0.93 16.25 -15.21
N LYS A 7 1.95 15.91 -16.00
CA LYS A 7 2.23 14.53 -16.42
C LYS A 7 2.44 13.57 -15.24
N ILE A 8 3.13 14.00 -14.19
CA ILE A 8 3.44 13.17 -13.02
C ILE A 8 2.19 12.98 -12.17
N THR A 9 1.44 14.06 -11.96
CA THR A 9 0.15 14.01 -11.26
C THR A 9 -0.80 13.05 -11.97
N LEU A 10 -0.86 13.10 -13.30
CA LEU A 10 -1.69 12.18 -14.10
C LEU A 10 -1.23 10.72 -13.99
N ILE A 11 0.09 10.46 -13.96
CA ILE A 11 0.60 9.09 -13.74
C ILE A 11 0.21 8.58 -12.35
N LEU A 12 0.38 9.40 -11.30
CA LEU A 12 0.01 9.00 -9.94
C LEU A 12 -1.49 8.77 -9.80
N LEU A 13 -2.31 9.64 -10.40
CA LEU A 13 -3.76 9.49 -10.43
C LEU A 13 -4.17 8.20 -11.18
N ALA A 14 -3.53 7.91 -12.32
CA ALA A 14 -3.78 6.68 -13.06
C ALA A 14 -3.41 5.43 -12.24
N MET A 15 -2.29 5.46 -11.50
CA MET A 15 -1.91 4.38 -10.60
C MET A 15 -2.89 4.22 -9.44
N PHE A 16 -3.35 5.33 -8.87
CA PHE A 16 -4.39 5.33 -7.84
C PHE A 16 -5.67 4.65 -8.37
N ILE A 17 -6.24 5.15 -9.47
CA ILE A 17 -7.46 4.60 -10.07
C ILE A 17 -7.28 3.12 -10.44
N ALA A 18 -6.16 2.75 -11.06
CA ALA A 18 -5.87 1.36 -11.40
C ALA A 18 -5.87 0.46 -10.16
N THR A 19 -5.28 0.91 -9.05
CA THR A 19 -5.29 0.15 -7.79
C THR A 19 -6.71 -0.02 -7.27
N GLN A 20 -7.53 1.04 -7.32
CA GLN A 20 -8.92 1.00 -6.83
C GLN A 20 -9.74 -0.01 -7.64
N LEU A 21 -9.59 -0.02 -8.97
CA LEU A 21 -10.26 -0.99 -9.85
C LEU A 21 -9.80 -2.43 -9.61
N ILE A 22 -8.50 -2.66 -9.45
CA ILE A 22 -7.97 -3.98 -9.09
C ILE A 22 -8.51 -4.40 -7.72
N GLY A 23 -8.50 -3.49 -6.74
CA GLY A 23 -9.03 -3.68 -5.40
C GLY A 23 -10.47 -4.17 -5.42
N LEU A 24 -11.36 -3.42 -6.07
CA LEU A 24 -12.77 -3.80 -6.19
C LEU A 24 -12.96 -5.13 -6.93
N THR A 25 -12.17 -5.40 -7.97
CA THR A 25 -12.24 -6.67 -8.71
C THR A 25 -11.89 -7.86 -7.80
N VAL A 26 -10.82 -7.73 -7.02
CA VAL A 26 -10.34 -8.78 -6.10
C VAL A 26 -11.34 -8.96 -4.96
N ILE A 27 -11.86 -7.87 -4.38
CA ILE A 27 -12.89 -7.94 -3.34
C ILE A 27 -14.16 -8.61 -3.89
N ASN A 28 -14.63 -8.21 -5.07
CA ASN A 28 -15.81 -8.80 -5.69
C ASN A 28 -15.66 -10.31 -5.94
N PHE A 29 -14.46 -10.77 -6.31
CA PHE A 29 -14.16 -12.20 -6.46
C PHE A 29 -14.39 -12.97 -5.15
N TYR A 30 -13.84 -12.48 -4.03
CA TYR A 30 -14.03 -13.12 -2.73
C TYR A 30 -15.47 -13.02 -2.21
N LEU A 31 -16.19 -11.92 -2.51
CA LEU A 31 -17.58 -11.74 -2.09
C LEU A 31 -18.58 -12.58 -2.90
N LYS A 32 -18.46 -12.62 -4.23
CA LYS A 32 -19.48 -13.22 -5.11
C LYS A 32 -19.44 -14.74 -5.08
N ASP A 33 -18.25 -15.30 -5.07
CA ASP A 33 -18.05 -16.74 -5.22
C ASP A 33 -18.02 -17.45 -3.84
N ASN A 34 -18.29 -16.72 -2.75
CA ASN A 34 -18.12 -17.18 -1.35
C ASN A 34 -16.80 -17.92 -1.15
N ILE A 35 -15.75 -17.46 -1.86
CA ILE A 35 -14.45 -18.09 -1.83
C ILE A 35 -13.78 -17.74 -0.51
N LYS A 36 -13.33 -18.80 0.16
CA LYS A 36 -12.53 -18.69 1.38
C LYS A 36 -11.25 -17.87 1.13
N ILE A 37 -11.02 -16.88 1.98
CA ILE A 37 -9.80 -16.08 1.97
C ILE A 37 -8.66 -16.99 2.48
N PRO A 38 -7.63 -17.25 1.64
CA PRO A 38 -6.59 -18.22 1.98
C PRO A 38 -5.77 -17.81 3.20
N TYR A 39 -4.96 -18.75 3.70
CA TYR A 39 -3.96 -18.55 4.76
C TYR A 39 -4.54 -18.23 6.16
N GLY A 40 -5.77 -18.67 6.42
CA GLY A 40 -6.39 -18.57 7.75
C GLY A 40 -7.07 -17.23 8.03
N PHE A 41 -7.35 -16.43 7.00
CA PHE A 41 -8.10 -15.17 7.11
C PHE A 41 -9.61 -15.35 6.87
N ASP A 42 -10.10 -16.59 6.90
CA ASP A 42 -11.49 -16.93 6.65
C ASP A 42 -12.46 -16.39 7.72
N GLU A 43 -13.66 -16.02 7.25
CA GLU A 43 -14.74 -15.51 8.09
C GLU A 43 -15.35 -16.58 9.02
N GLU A 44 -15.02 -17.87 8.87
CA GLU A 44 -15.62 -18.97 9.66
C GLU A 44 -15.36 -18.87 11.18
N ASN A 45 -14.38 -18.07 11.60
CA ASN A 45 -14.11 -17.80 13.02
C ASN A 45 -14.88 -16.59 13.58
N LEU A 46 -15.69 -15.91 12.75
CA LEU A 46 -16.49 -14.76 13.16
C LEU A 46 -17.88 -15.22 13.62
N PRO A 47 -18.49 -14.54 14.60
CA PRO A 47 -19.83 -14.90 15.06
C PRO A 47 -20.84 -14.86 13.90
N VAL A 48 -21.73 -15.85 13.91
CA VAL A 48 -22.76 -16.07 12.86
C VAL A 48 -23.70 -14.86 12.74
N GLU A 49 -23.99 -14.20 13.85
CA GLU A 49 -24.71 -12.92 13.86
C GLU A 49 -23.75 -11.78 14.24
N LYS A 50 -23.50 -10.90 13.27
CA LYS A 50 -22.72 -9.67 13.47
C LYS A 50 -23.70 -8.52 13.71
N ASP A 51 -23.99 -8.25 14.99
CA ASP A 51 -24.78 -7.08 15.38
C ASP A 51 -23.93 -5.79 15.38
N PHE A 52 -24.56 -4.65 15.59
CA PHE A 52 -23.86 -3.37 15.67
C PHE A 52 -22.81 -3.35 16.80
N SER A 53 -23.08 -4.04 17.91
CA SER A 53 -22.16 -4.10 19.05
C SER A 53 -20.86 -4.85 18.70
N PHE A 54 -20.94 -5.92 17.90
CA PHE A 54 -19.79 -6.64 17.38
C PHE A 54 -18.88 -5.72 16.54
N TYR A 55 -19.44 -5.01 15.56
CA TYR A 55 -18.65 -4.12 14.71
C TYR A 55 -18.03 -2.96 15.50
N LEU A 56 -18.73 -2.42 16.48
CA LEU A 56 -18.20 -1.35 17.34
C LEU A 56 -17.06 -1.86 18.22
N LYS A 57 -17.18 -3.06 18.81
CA LYS A 57 -16.09 -3.71 19.55
C LYS A 57 -14.87 -3.99 18.66
N PHE A 58 -15.11 -4.44 17.42
CA PHE A 58 -14.05 -4.64 16.44
C PHE A 58 -13.36 -3.32 16.09
N LEU A 59 -14.12 -2.25 15.80
CA LEU A 59 -13.58 -0.92 15.52
C LEU A 59 -12.68 -0.43 16.67
N VAL A 60 -13.15 -0.51 17.91
CA VAL A 60 -12.36 -0.11 19.09
C VAL A 60 -11.08 -0.94 19.20
N SER A 61 -11.20 -2.26 19.07
CA SER A 61 -10.04 -3.17 19.11
C SER A 61 -9.05 -2.88 17.99
N PHE A 62 -9.54 -2.61 16.80
CA PHE A 62 -8.74 -2.24 15.62
C PHE A 62 -7.99 -0.92 15.87
N VAL A 63 -8.66 0.13 16.33
CA VAL A 63 -8.04 1.43 16.63
C VAL A 63 -6.97 1.30 17.72
N VAL A 64 -7.26 0.54 18.79
CA VAL A 64 -6.27 0.26 19.85
C VAL A 64 -5.07 -0.50 19.28
N SER A 65 -5.30 -1.54 18.48
CA SER A 65 -4.23 -2.32 17.84
C SER A 65 -3.38 -1.48 16.88
N LEU A 66 -4.00 -0.56 16.14
CA LEU A 66 -3.31 0.38 15.26
C LEU A 66 -2.42 1.33 16.07
N GLY A 67 -2.93 1.85 17.18
CA GLY A 67 -2.16 2.68 18.11
C GLY A 67 -0.95 1.95 18.68
N ILE A 68 -1.13 0.70 19.13
CA ILE A 68 -0.05 -0.17 19.63
C ILE A 68 0.97 -0.43 18.51
N ALA A 69 0.51 -0.75 17.30
CA ALA A 69 1.39 -1.00 16.15
C ALA A 69 2.24 0.24 15.80
N ILE A 70 1.64 1.44 15.81
CA ILE A 70 2.37 2.70 15.59
C ILE A 70 3.43 2.90 16.67
N VAL A 71 3.08 2.75 17.95
CA VAL A 71 4.05 2.87 19.06
C VAL A 71 5.18 1.87 18.92
N LEU A 72 4.86 0.61 18.61
CA LEU A 72 5.85 -0.46 18.41
C LEU A 72 6.80 -0.11 17.25
N VAL A 73 6.28 0.35 16.12
CA VAL A 73 7.11 0.78 14.98
C VAL A 73 8.02 1.94 15.39
N LEU A 74 7.52 2.93 16.14
CA LEU A 74 8.34 4.04 16.64
C LEU A 74 9.46 3.58 17.58
N LEU A 75 9.19 2.61 18.46
CA LEU A 75 10.20 2.01 19.32
C LEU A 75 11.25 1.24 18.51
N LEU A 76 10.83 0.42 17.54
CA LEU A 76 11.73 -0.31 16.67
C LEU A 76 12.58 0.62 15.79
N MET A 77 12.03 1.75 15.37
CA MET A 77 12.75 2.82 14.68
C MET A 77 13.82 3.43 15.59
N LYS A 78 13.52 3.65 16.87
CA LYS A 78 14.48 4.18 17.86
C LYS A 78 15.64 3.21 18.09
N ILE A 79 15.36 1.91 18.13
CA ILE A 79 16.37 0.84 18.28
C ILE A 79 17.12 0.57 16.96
N GLN A 80 16.62 1.09 15.83
CA GLN A 80 17.17 0.87 14.49
C GLN A 80 17.23 -0.62 14.10
N SER A 81 16.23 -1.41 14.51
CA SER A 81 16.17 -2.84 14.19
C SER A 81 15.75 -3.09 12.75
N VAL A 82 16.63 -2.76 11.80
CA VAL A 82 16.35 -2.78 10.36
C VAL A 82 15.96 -4.18 9.89
N TRP A 83 16.69 -5.21 10.31
CA TRP A 83 16.43 -6.59 9.88
C TRP A 83 15.08 -7.11 10.35
N PHE A 84 14.71 -6.84 11.60
CA PHE A 84 13.42 -7.24 12.14
C PHE A 84 12.26 -6.57 11.38
N ILE A 85 12.36 -5.25 11.17
CA ILE A 85 11.33 -4.51 10.43
C ILE A 85 11.21 -5.02 9.00
N ARG A 86 12.34 -5.27 8.31
CA ARG A 86 12.33 -5.85 6.95
C ARG A 86 11.70 -7.25 6.91
N GLY A 87 12.03 -8.11 7.87
CA GLY A 87 11.45 -9.45 8.00
C GLY A 87 9.94 -9.39 8.22
N TRP A 88 9.47 -8.51 9.10
CA TRP A 88 8.04 -8.31 9.33
C TRP A 88 7.32 -7.80 8.08
N PHE A 89 7.83 -6.76 7.42
CA PHE A 89 7.25 -6.27 6.16
C PHE A 89 7.24 -7.36 5.08
N PHE A 90 8.30 -8.17 4.98
CA PHE A 90 8.36 -9.28 4.04
C PHE A 90 7.23 -10.27 4.25
N VAL A 91 6.94 -10.67 5.49
CA VAL A 91 5.83 -11.59 5.81
C VAL A 91 4.49 -10.95 5.43
N VAL A 92 4.22 -9.72 5.87
CA VAL A 92 2.95 -9.03 5.60
C VAL A 92 2.73 -8.84 4.10
N ILE A 93 3.76 -8.41 3.36
CA ILE A 93 3.69 -8.20 1.91
C ILE A 93 3.49 -9.52 1.18
N SER A 94 4.15 -10.60 1.60
CA SER A 94 3.99 -11.93 0.99
C SER A 94 2.55 -12.42 1.12
N LEU A 95 1.94 -12.28 2.30
CA LEU A 95 0.54 -12.67 2.54
C LEU A 95 -0.43 -11.81 1.72
N ALA A 96 -0.27 -10.48 1.74
CA ALA A 96 -1.11 -9.57 0.96
C ALA A 96 -1.04 -9.86 -0.54
N LEU A 97 0.17 -10.04 -1.09
CA LEU A 97 0.36 -10.44 -2.48
C LEU A 97 -0.26 -11.81 -2.75
N GLY A 98 -0.06 -12.78 -1.85
CA GLY A 98 -0.64 -14.11 -1.95
C GLY A 98 -2.16 -14.07 -2.05
N ILE A 99 -2.85 -13.24 -1.25
CA ILE A 99 -4.32 -13.10 -1.29
C ILE A 99 -4.77 -12.52 -2.63
N THR A 100 -4.15 -11.43 -3.10
CA THR A 100 -4.49 -10.84 -4.41
C THR A 100 -4.23 -11.80 -5.56
N LEU A 101 -3.06 -12.45 -5.56
CA LEU A 101 -2.67 -13.40 -6.60
C LEU A 101 -3.53 -14.66 -6.58
N THR A 102 -4.06 -15.08 -5.43
CA THR A 102 -5.00 -16.21 -5.35
C THR A 102 -6.25 -15.91 -6.16
N ALA A 103 -6.81 -14.70 -6.07
CA ALA A 103 -7.97 -14.32 -6.88
C ALA A 103 -7.68 -14.40 -8.40
N ILE A 104 -6.49 -13.97 -8.81
CA ILE A 104 -6.07 -14.01 -10.22
C ILE A 104 -5.82 -15.44 -10.70
N THR A 105 -5.10 -16.24 -9.91
CA THR A 105 -4.69 -17.60 -10.26
C THR A 105 -5.85 -18.59 -10.25
N THR A 106 -6.82 -18.42 -9.35
CA THR A 106 -8.07 -19.21 -9.35
C THR A 106 -8.87 -18.93 -10.62
N LYS A 107 -8.96 -17.67 -11.07
CA LYS A 107 -9.63 -17.32 -12.33
C LYS A 107 -8.95 -17.93 -13.57
N LEU A 108 -7.65 -18.25 -13.47
CA LEU A 108 -6.88 -18.94 -14.51
C LEU A 108 -6.98 -20.48 -14.42
N ASN A 109 -7.78 -21.02 -13.49
CA ASN A 109 -7.95 -22.47 -13.27
C ASN A 109 -6.62 -23.22 -13.03
N LEU A 110 -5.68 -22.60 -12.31
CA LEU A 110 -4.44 -23.27 -11.92
C LEU A 110 -4.69 -24.32 -10.81
N ILE A 111 -3.90 -25.38 -10.83
CA ILE A 111 -3.92 -26.42 -9.78
C ILE A 111 -3.28 -25.83 -8.50
N TYR A 112 -3.97 -25.93 -7.37
CA TYR A 112 -3.56 -25.33 -6.08
C TYR A 112 -3.28 -23.81 -6.16
N PRO A 113 -4.28 -22.99 -6.51
CA PRO A 113 -4.08 -21.57 -6.81
C PRO A 113 -3.50 -20.79 -5.63
N SER A 114 -3.92 -21.09 -4.40
CA SER A 114 -3.40 -20.45 -3.18
C SER A 114 -1.92 -20.75 -2.95
N LEU A 115 -1.48 -22.01 -3.05
CA LEU A 115 -0.07 -22.35 -2.85
C LEU A 115 0.81 -21.68 -3.92
N PHE A 116 0.40 -21.73 -5.18
CA PHE A 116 1.13 -21.08 -6.28
C PHE A 116 1.19 -19.56 -6.08
N ALA A 117 0.07 -18.93 -5.73
CA ALA A 117 -0.01 -17.51 -5.43
C ALA A 117 0.88 -17.10 -4.25
N LEU A 118 0.99 -17.92 -3.20
CA LEU A 118 1.87 -17.66 -2.06
C LEU A 118 3.35 -17.73 -2.47
N VAL A 119 3.75 -18.75 -3.23
CA VAL A 119 5.13 -18.88 -3.73
C VAL A 119 5.51 -17.68 -4.60
N LEU A 120 4.61 -17.28 -5.50
CA LEU A 120 4.82 -16.09 -6.33
C LEU A 120 4.84 -14.80 -5.48
N GLY A 121 3.97 -14.70 -4.48
CA GLY A 121 3.91 -13.60 -3.52
C GLY A 121 5.20 -13.45 -2.72
N ILE A 122 5.75 -14.56 -2.22
CA ILE A 122 7.05 -14.63 -1.53
C ILE A 122 8.18 -14.15 -2.45
N PHE A 123 8.20 -14.62 -3.69
CA PHE A 123 9.22 -14.22 -4.66
C PHE A 123 9.17 -12.71 -4.96
N LEU A 124 7.98 -12.17 -5.22
CA LEU A 124 7.79 -10.74 -5.47
C LEU A 124 8.08 -9.89 -4.23
N ALA A 125 7.66 -10.33 -3.04
CA ALA A 125 7.97 -9.68 -1.77
C ALA A 125 9.47 -9.63 -1.52
N PHE A 126 10.21 -10.71 -1.83
CA PHE A 126 11.65 -10.76 -1.70
C PHE A 126 12.32 -9.71 -2.59
N ILE A 127 11.92 -9.64 -3.86
CA ILE A 127 12.44 -8.62 -4.78
C ILE A 127 12.12 -7.22 -4.25
N LYS A 128 10.89 -6.96 -3.81
CA LYS A 128 10.47 -5.64 -3.31
C LYS A 128 11.23 -5.20 -2.05
N VAL A 129 11.36 -6.08 -1.06
CA VAL A 129 11.94 -5.77 0.26
C VAL A 129 13.46 -5.66 0.19
N PHE A 130 14.12 -6.55 -0.56
CA PHE A 130 15.58 -6.65 -0.56
C PHE A 130 16.21 -6.00 -1.80
N ARG A 131 15.48 -5.82 -2.91
CA ARG A 131 15.98 -5.10 -4.10
C ARG A 131 15.28 -3.76 -4.29
N ARG A 132 16.08 -2.70 -4.40
CA ARG A 132 15.60 -1.31 -4.60
C ARG A 132 15.20 -1.02 -6.05
N ASN A 133 14.23 -1.75 -6.59
CA ASN A 133 13.70 -1.51 -7.94
C ASN A 133 12.37 -0.75 -7.89
N ILE A 134 12.38 0.46 -8.44
CA ILE A 134 11.24 1.39 -8.50
C ILE A 134 10.02 0.80 -9.21
N ILE A 135 10.26 0.10 -10.31
CA ILE A 135 9.20 -0.45 -11.15
C ILE A 135 8.52 -1.61 -10.41
N VAL A 136 9.33 -2.54 -9.89
CA VAL A 136 8.81 -3.68 -9.11
C VAL A 136 8.09 -3.19 -7.86
N HIS A 137 8.62 -2.16 -7.21
CA HIS A 137 7.95 -1.55 -6.07
C HIS A 137 6.55 -1.08 -6.41
N ASN A 138 6.43 -0.22 -7.42
CA ASN A 138 5.14 0.35 -7.81
C ASN A 138 4.16 -0.71 -8.30
N ILE A 139 4.61 -1.69 -9.08
CA ILE A 139 3.75 -2.79 -9.55
C ILE A 139 3.28 -3.66 -8.39
N THR A 140 4.15 -3.99 -7.43
CA THR A 140 3.75 -4.77 -6.26
C THR A 140 2.81 -4.00 -5.34
N GLU A 141 2.96 -2.67 -5.19
CA GLU A 141 1.99 -1.85 -4.45
C GLU A 141 0.59 -1.91 -5.06
N LEU A 142 0.45 -1.93 -6.40
CA LEU A 142 -0.86 -2.09 -7.06
C LEU A 142 -1.58 -3.38 -6.62
N LEU A 143 -0.82 -4.41 -6.22
CA LEU A 143 -1.34 -5.73 -5.83
C LEU A 143 -1.42 -5.93 -4.31
N ILE A 144 -0.61 -5.23 -3.52
CA ILE A 144 -0.61 -5.35 -2.06
C ILE A 144 -1.89 -4.75 -1.46
N TYR A 145 -2.26 -3.54 -1.87
CA TYR A 145 -3.42 -2.85 -1.28
C TYR A 145 -4.75 -3.62 -1.46
N PRO A 146 -5.06 -4.20 -2.64
CA PRO A 146 -6.20 -5.10 -2.79
C PRO A 146 -6.24 -6.24 -1.77
N GLY A 147 -5.11 -6.92 -1.55
CA GLY A 147 -5.03 -8.08 -0.68
C GLY A 147 -5.25 -7.74 0.78
N ILE A 148 -4.70 -6.60 1.23
CA ILE A 148 -4.97 -6.10 2.58
C ILE A 148 -6.44 -5.66 2.69
N ALA A 149 -7.00 -5.00 1.68
CA ALA A 149 -8.37 -4.53 1.71
C ALA A 149 -9.40 -5.66 1.82
N VAL A 150 -9.19 -6.80 1.14
CA VAL A 150 -10.04 -8.00 1.25
C VAL A 150 -10.24 -8.43 2.71
N ILE A 151 -9.15 -8.46 3.49
CA ILE A 151 -9.19 -8.86 4.90
C ILE A 151 -10.09 -7.91 5.71
N PHE A 152 -9.97 -6.60 5.47
CA PHE A 152 -10.70 -5.61 6.28
C PHE A 152 -12.15 -5.41 5.84
N VAL A 153 -12.47 -5.58 4.55
CA VAL A 153 -13.86 -5.48 4.06
C VAL A 153 -14.77 -6.53 4.71
N ALA A 154 -14.24 -7.71 5.03
CA ALA A 154 -14.95 -8.73 5.79
C ALA A 154 -15.38 -8.28 7.20
N MET A 155 -14.58 -7.38 7.81
CA MET A 155 -14.64 -7.03 9.22
C MET A 155 -15.38 -5.73 9.53
N PHE A 156 -15.61 -4.88 8.53
CA PHE A 156 -16.31 -3.60 8.71
C PHE A 156 -17.72 -3.62 8.12
N ASN A 157 -18.58 -2.79 8.70
CA ASN A 157 -19.89 -2.43 8.15
C ASN A 157 -19.88 -0.95 7.72
N LEU A 158 -20.96 -0.51 7.08
CA LEU A 158 -21.09 0.85 6.57
C LEU A 158 -20.85 1.92 7.64
N THR A 159 -21.45 1.78 8.82
CA THR A 159 -21.31 2.78 9.89
C THR A 159 -19.89 2.83 10.46
N THR A 160 -19.28 1.67 10.69
CA THR A 160 -17.94 1.60 11.29
C THR A 160 -16.85 2.05 10.32
N ILE A 161 -16.98 1.77 9.01
CA ILE A 161 -15.99 2.28 8.04
C ILE A 161 -16.07 3.81 7.92
N MET A 162 -17.27 4.40 8.00
CA MET A 162 -17.43 5.87 8.01
C MET A 162 -16.80 6.50 9.27
N ILE A 163 -17.04 5.91 10.45
CA ILE A 163 -16.39 6.35 11.70
C ILE A 163 -14.86 6.22 11.58
N LEU A 164 -14.38 5.09 11.06
CA LEU A 164 -12.94 4.85 10.89
C LEU A 164 -12.28 5.89 9.99
N LEU A 165 -12.88 6.19 8.82
CA LEU A 165 -12.37 7.20 7.91
C LEU A 165 -12.30 8.59 8.56
N PHE A 166 -13.32 8.94 9.35
CA PHE A 166 -13.33 10.19 10.11
C PHE A 166 -12.19 10.23 11.14
N LEU A 167 -11.98 9.14 11.89
CA LEU A 167 -10.91 9.05 12.88
C LEU A 167 -9.52 9.13 12.24
N ILE A 168 -9.28 8.40 11.14
CA ILE A 168 -7.98 8.36 10.47
C ILE A 168 -7.66 9.70 9.80
N SER A 169 -8.64 10.35 9.17
CA SER A 169 -8.43 11.67 8.57
C SER A 169 -8.12 12.74 9.62
N ALA A 170 -8.83 12.73 10.75
CA ALA A 170 -8.52 13.61 11.88
C ALA A 170 -7.11 13.34 12.44
N TYR A 171 -6.74 12.06 12.58
CA TYR A 171 -5.40 11.66 13.01
C TYR A 171 -4.32 12.13 12.04
N ASP A 172 -4.51 11.95 10.72
CA ASP A 172 -3.52 12.31 9.71
C ASP A 172 -3.22 13.82 9.74
N ILE A 173 -4.26 14.66 9.79
CA ILE A 173 -4.13 16.12 9.94
C ILE A 173 -3.31 16.47 11.18
N TRP A 174 -3.65 15.87 12.33
CA TRP A 174 -2.94 16.13 13.59
C TRP A 174 -1.50 15.62 13.56
N ALA A 175 -1.25 14.42 13.04
CA ALA A 175 0.06 13.78 12.99
C ALA A 175 1.02 14.49 12.03
N VAL A 176 0.50 15.06 10.94
CA VAL A 176 1.29 15.82 9.97
C VAL A 176 1.60 17.22 10.49
N TRP A 177 0.63 17.96 11.02
CA TRP A 177 0.83 19.36 11.42
C TRP A 177 1.48 19.53 12.78
N HIS A 178 1.08 18.73 13.76
CA HIS A 178 1.48 18.96 15.15
C HIS A 178 2.75 18.20 15.53
N THR A 179 2.83 16.91 15.19
CA THR A 179 3.91 16.04 15.69
C THR A 179 5.00 15.74 14.66
N GLY A 180 4.68 15.85 13.37
CA GLY A 180 5.58 15.48 12.27
C GLY A 180 6.00 14.01 12.31
N ILE A 181 5.28 13.15 13.05
CA ILE A 181 5.61 11.72 13.23
C ILE A 181 5.62 11.01 11.88
N MET A 182 4.61 11.27 11.05
CA MET A 182 4.49 10.68 9.72
C MET A 182 5.68 11.04 8.82
N GLN A 183 6.18 12.28 8.91
CA GLN A 183 7.35 12.73 8.14
C GLN A 183 8.63 11.99 8.57
N LYS A 184 8.82 11.78 9.88
CA LYS A 184 9.95 11.01 10.43
C LYS A 184 9.88 9.55 10.00
N MET A 185 8.69 8.95 10.04
CA MET A 185 8.46 7.56 9.61
C MET A 185 8.76 7.39 8.12
N ALA A 186 8.23 8.28 7.26
CA ALA A 186 8.52 8.25 5.82
C ALA A 186 10.03 8.40 5.54
N LYS A 187 10.71 9.31 6.25
CA LYS A 187 12.16 9.50 6.10
C LYS A 187 12.96 8.26 6.50
N PHE A 188 12.57 7.56 7.57
CA PHE A 188 13.22 6.33 8.01
C PHE A 188 12.96 5.16 7.05
N GLN A 189 11.71 5.01 6.59
CA GLN A 189 11.32 4.02 5.60
C GLN A 189 12.11 4.16 4.29
N ILE A 190 12.20 5.38 3.77
CA ILE A 190 12.90 5.64 2.49
C ILE A 190 14.42 5.53 2.65
N ASN A 191 15.01 6.21 3.64
CA ASN A 191 16.48 6.34 3.71
C ASN A 191 17.15 5.16 4.42
N THR A 192 16.53 4.62 5.48
CA THR A 192 17.13 3.57 6.30
C THR A 192 16.67 2.19 5.84
N LEU A 193 15.36 1.96 5.78
CA LEU A 193 14.83 0.65 5.40
C LEU A 193 14.95 0.40 3.89
N GLY A 194 14.81 1.43 3.07
CA GLY A 194 14.68 1.29 1.62
C GLY A 194 13.36 0.65 1.19
N ILE A 195 12.34 0.71 2.06
CA ILE A 195 11.00 0.14 1.87
C ILE A 195 10.02 1.25 2.23
N PHE A 196 9.21 1.68 1.27
CA PHE A 196 8.26 2.75 1.46
C PHE A 196 6.85 2.27 1.07
N SER A 197 5.90 2.29 1.99
CA SER A 197 4.51 1.92 1.70
C SER A 197 3.79 3.07 0.97
N GLY A 198 3.75 2.97 -0.36
CA GLY A 198 3.16 4.01 -1.21
C GLY A 198 3.75 3.98 -2.62
N PHE A 199 3.13 4.74 -3.53
CA PHE A 199 3.67 4.90 -4.87
C PHE A 199 4.74 5.99 -4.87
N PHE A 200 5.83 5.75 -5.59
CA PHE A 200 6.88 6.74 -5.74
C PHE A 200 7.30 6.88 -7.20
N LEU A 201 7.41 8.12 -7.65
CA LEU A 201 7.86 8.44 -9.00
C LEU A 201 8.97 9.49 -8.94
N PRO A 202 10.24 9.11 -9.17
CA PRO A 202 11.31 10.08 -9.24
C PRO A 202 11.19 10.88 -10.54
N TYR A 203 11.41 12.18 -10.44
CA TYR A 203 11.42 13.06 -11.60
C TYR A 203 12.49 14.15 -11.46
N ALA A 204 12.95 14.63 -12.60
CA ALA A 204 13.96 15.66 -12.70
C ALA A 204 13.54 16.67 -13.78
N SER A 205 13.93 17.93 -13.59
CA SER A 205 13.73 18.97 -14.61
C SER A 205 14.45 18.60 -15.91
N LYS A 206 14.03 19.19 -17.04
CA LYS A 206 14.68 18.93 -18.35
C LYS A 206 16.20 19.18 -18.27
N GLU A 207 16.61 20.31 -17.69
CA GLU A 207 18.02 20.64 -17.46
C GLU A 207 18.75 19.59 -16.60
N THR A 208 18.10 19.09 -15.55
CA THR A 208 18.71 18.10 -14.66
C THR A 208 18.82 16.75 -15.38
N LYS A 209 17.84 16.37 -16.21
CA LYS A 209 17.91 15.18 -17.07
C LYS A 209 19.05 15.28 -18.09
N GLU A 210 19.24 16.45 -18.70
CA GLU A 210 20.35 16.69 -19.63
C GLU A 210 21.70 16.62 -18.92
N LYS A 211 21.83 17.25 -17.75
CA LYS A 211 23.04 17.14 -16.91
C LYS A 211 23.32 15.68 -16.53
N ILE A 212 22.31 14.90 -16.17
CA ILE A 212 22.43 13.46 -15.90
C ILE A 212 22.85 12.69 -17.15
N LYS A 213 22.28 13.00 -18.32
CA LYS A 213 22.62 12.35 -19.60
C LYS A 213 24.09 12.62 -19.97
N LEU A 214 24.54 13.86 -19.87
CA LEU A 214 25.93 14.25 -20.11
C LEU A 214 26.90 13.56 -19.13
N LEU A 215 26.52 13.41 -17.86
CA LEU A 215 27.32 12.66 -16.88
C LEU A 215 27.38 11.17 -17.22
N LYS A 216 26.26 10.54 -17.59
CA LYS A 216 26.24 9.14 -18.01
C LYS A 216 27.10 8.90 -19.25
N LEU A 217 27.12 9.85 -20.20
CA LEU A 217 28.00 9.78 -21.37
C LEU A 217 29.48 9.93 -20.97
N LYS A 218 29.79 10.84 -20.05
CA LYS A 218 31.16 11.07 -19.57
C LYS A 218 31.74 9.88 -18.79
N TYR A 219 30.90 9.17 -18.05
CA TYR A 219 31.27 8.01 -17.22
C TYR A 219 30.71 6.71 -17.78
N LYS A 220 30.64 6.57 -19.11
CA LYS A 220 30.18 5.34 -19.75
C LYS A 220 30.97 4.16 -19.19
N ASP A 221 30.27 3.13 -18.72
CA ASP A 221 30.81 1.90 -18.13
C ASP A 221 31.61 2.06 -16.82
N LYS A 222 31.54 3.25 -16.17
CA LYS A 222 32.12 3.50 -14.83
C LYS A 222 31.07 4.01 -13.86
N GLU A 223 31.18 3.63 -12.59
CA GLU A 223 30.34 4.23 -11.55
C GLU A 223 30.59 5.73 -11.44
N ILE A 224 29.51 6.52 -11.41
CA ILE A 224 29.59 7.98 -11.28
C ILE A 224 29.99 8.30 -9.84
N PRO A 225 31.12 9.00 -9.60
CA PRO A 225 31.54 9.32 -8.23
C PRO A 225 30.49 10.16 -7.48
N GLU A 226 30.12 9.75 -6.27
CA GLU A 226 29.12 10.46 -5.45
C GLU A 226 29.48 11.93 -5.21
N SER A 227 30.78 12.23 -5.11
CA SER A 227 31.29 13.59 -4.89
C SER A 227 30.94 14.55 -6.04
N ILE A 228 30.75 14.04 -7.26
CA ILE A 228 30.37 14.83 -8.44
C ILE A 228 28.87 15.08 -8.45
N VAL A 229 28.09 14.08 -8.08
CA VAL A 229 26.63 14.19 -7.94
C VAL A 229 26.28 15.24 -6.88
N LYS A 230 26.98 15.20 -5.72
CA LYS A 230 26.83 16.20 -4.64
C LYS A 230 27.27 17.59 -5.08
N ARG A 231 28.44 17.73 -5.74
CA ARG A 231 28.93 19.04 -6.24
C ARG A 231 28.02 19.68 -7.27
N LYS A 232 27.45 18.91 -8.20
CA LYS A 232 26.56 19.43 -9.25
C LYS A 232 25.13 19.73 -8.77
N LYS A 233 24.80 19.48 -7.50
CA LYS A 233 23.47 19.73 -6.89
C LYS A 233 22.32 19.23 -7.76
N LEU A 234 22.42 18.00 -8.28
CA LEU A 234 21.36 17.40 -9.08
C LEU A 234 20.15 17.10 -8.19
N LYS A 235 19.16 18.00 -8.19
CA LYS A 235 17.94 17.84 -7.39
C LYS A 235 16.96 16.93 -8.15
N ILE A 236 16.92 15.66 -7.75
CA ILE A 236 15.86 14.73 -8.17
C ILE A 236 14.70 14.94 -7.20
N SER A 237 13.56 15.36 -7.73
CA SER A 237 12.32 15.46 -6.96
C SER A 237 11.64 14.11 -6.92
N LEU A 238 10.97 13.80 -5.82
CA LEU A 238 10.19 12.57 -5.66
C LEU A 238 8.72 12.96 -5.50
N ALA A 239 7.86 12.40 -6.35
CA ALA A 239 6.42 12.46 -6.13
C ALA A 239 6.00 11.20 -5.37
N ILE A 240 5.23 11.39 -4.30
CA ILE A 240 4.86 10.34 -3.35
C ILE A 240 3.34 10.35 -3.20
N LEU A 241 2.72 9.19 -3.25
CA LEU A 241 1.33 8.97 -2.85
C LEU A 241 1.31 7.95 -1.71
N GLY A 242 0.68 8.31 -0.58
CA GLY A 242 0.68 7.50 0.63
C GLY A 242 -0.11 6.19 0.46
N GLY A 243 0.39 5.10 1.02
CA GLY A 243 -0.33 3.82 0.97
C GLY A 243 -1.65 3.83 1.76
N GLY A 244 -1.71 4.61 2.84
CA GLY A 244 -2.92 4.81 3.64
C GLY A 244 -4.08 5.37 2.82
N ASP A 245 -3.81 6.45 2.07
CA ASP A 245 -4.79 7.12 1.21
C ASP A 245 -5.39 6.16 0.18
N VAL A 246 -4.57 5.24 -0.33
CA VAL A 246 -5.00 4.24 -1.30
C VAL A 246 -5.85 3.18 -0.63
N ILE A 247 -5.35 2.56 0.44
CA ILE A 247 -5.98 1.38 1.04
C ILE A 247 -7.31 1.67 1.74
N PHE A 248 -7.41 2.77 2.49
CA PHE A 248 -8.64 3.06 3.23
C PHE A 248 -9.82 3.36 2.31
N LEU A 249 -9.56 3.97 1.15
CA LEU A 249 -10.57 4.16 0.11
C LEU A 249 -11.00 2.85 -0.54
N ILE A 250 -10.09 1.91 -0.78
CA ILE A 250 -10.45 0.55 -1.28
C ILE A 250 -11.32 -0.18 -0.25
N ILE A 251 -10.95 -0.13 1.03
CA ILE A 251 -11.74 -0.77 2.10
C ILE A 251 -13.14 -0.17 2.15
N ALA A 252 -13.26 1.16 2.14
CA ALA A 252 -14.55 1.83 2.10
C ALA A 252 -15.39 1.41 0.90
N ALA A 253 -14.83 1.53 -0.31
CA ALA A 253 -15.52 1.14 -1.54
C ALA A 253 -15.93 -0.35 -1.53
N GLY A 254 -15.09 -1.23 -0.94
CA GLY A 254 -15.37 -2.64 -0.74
C GLY A 254 -16.49 -2.92 0.27
N VAL A 255 -16.56 -2.18 1.37
CA VAL A 255 -17.68 -2.28 2.34
C VAL A 255 -19.00 -1.84 1.69
N PHE A 256 -18.97 -0.79 0.86
CA PHE A 256 -20.13 -0.39 0.06
C PHE A 256 -20.50 -1.48 -0.96
N LEU A 257 -19.51 -2.13 -1.58
CA LEU A 257 -19.75 -3.24 -2.52
C LEU A 257 -20.46 -4.38 -1.81
N LYS A 258 -19.95 -4.76 -0.63
CA LYS A 258 -20.50 -5.80 0.23
C LYS A 258 -21.93 -5.48 0.70
N THR A 259 -22.19 -4.22 1.05
CA THR A 259 -23.48 -3.80 1.62
C THR A 259 -24.58 -3.65 0.57
N PHE A 260 -24.26 -3.07 -0.59
CA PHE A 260 -25.24 -2.74 -1.62
C PHE A 260 -25.24 -3.71 -2.81
N HIS A 261 -24.29 -4.65 -2.87
CA HIS A 261 -24.06 -5.55 -4.00
C HIS A 261 -23.97 -4.84 -5.36
N SER A 262 -23.53 -3.57 -5.36
CA SER A 262 -23.52 -2.70 -6.53
C SER A 262 -22.14 -2.10 -6.78
N LEU A 263 -21.56 -2.42 -7.93
CA LEU A 263 -20.30 -1.83 -8.40
C LEU A 263 -20.42 -0.31 -8.57
N TYR A 264 -21.60 0.20 -8.94
CA TYR A 264 -21.81 1.64 -9.11
C TYR A 264 -21.64 2.40 -7.79
N ALA A 265 -22.23 1.89 -6.70
CA ALA A 265 -22.09 2.51 -5.38
C ALA A 265 -20.61 2.58 -4.94
N SER A 266 -19.86 1.51 -5.16
CA SER A 266 -18.44 1.44 -4.85
C SER A 266 -17.56 2.35 -5.71
N LEU A 267 -17.85 2.43 -7.01
CA LEU A 267 -17.10 3.31 -7.92
C LEU A 267 -17.31 4.79 -7.59
N THR A 268 -18.50 5.17 -7.10
CA THR A 268 -18.75 6.55 -6.65
C THR A 268 -17.80 6.93 -5.52
N ILE A 269 -17.60 6.06 -4.52
CA ILE A 269 -16.66 6.31 -3.40
C ILE A 269 -15.21 6.43 -3.85
N VAL A 270 -14.84 5.73 -4.93
CA VAL A 270 -13.49 5.80 -5.50
C VAL A 270 -13.24 7.10 -6.25
N LEU A 271 -14.27 7.61 -6.92
CA LEU A 271 -14.16 8.75 -7.85
C LEU A 271 -14.52 10.10 -7.21
N PHE A 272 -15.29 10.10 -6.11
CA PHE A 272 -15.81 11.28 -5.43
C PHE A 272 -15.56 11.21 -3.93
#